data_AF-A0A6B3GUY8-F1
#
_entry.id   AF-A0A6B3GUY8-F1
#
_cell.length_a   1.000
_cell.length_b   1.000
_cell.length_c   1.000
_cell.angle_alpha   90.00
_cell.angle_beta   90.00
_cell.angle_gamma   90.00
#
_symmetry.space_group_name_H-M   'P 1'
#
loop_
_entity.id
_entity.type
_entity.pdbx_description
1 polymer ?
#
loop_
_entity_poly.entity_id
_entity_poly.type
_entity_poly.pdbx_seq_one_letter_code
_entity_poly.pdbx_strand_id
1 'polypeptide(L)'
;MVQAYGADTGNGSAEQPQAGGSRFRSLLGRAARDRGIWRRGIVLALCSVVLTLVMVVHAQIPNRVGNLGSLVETFLPWIALFIPLLLILALLRRSATALIALLLPAVVWLNIFGGLITDKSGTGGDLTVATHNVNAGNPDPAGTAQQVAGSGADVVALQELPGGQVSTYEKSLAARYPYHSVQGTVGLWSKYPLSNTRPVDIKMGWTRAMRSTVKAPQGEIAVYVAHLPSVRVKLHAGFTANQRDNSADALGEAIADEQVERVVLL
;
A
#
# COMPACT_ATOMS: atom_id res chain seq x y z
N MET A 1 -45.47 15.61 -81.28
CA MET A 1 -45.55 14.16 -81.48
C MET A 1 -44.14 13.67 -81.78
N VAL A 2 -43.68 12.66 -81.05
CA VAL A 2 -42.50 11.80 -81.32
C VAL A 2 -41.10 12.41 -81.09
N GLN A 3 -40.25 11.54 -80.56
CA GLN A 3 -39.04 11.73 -79.78
C GLN A 3 -37.83 11.13 -80.50
N ALA A 4 -36.68 11.79 -80.28
CA ALA A 4 -35.28 11.35 -80.33
C ALA A 4 -34.68 10.78 -81.63
N TYR A 5 -33.48 11.28 -81.98
CA TYR A 5 -32.22 10.50 -81.89
C TYR A 5 -31.00 11.44 -81.96
N GLY A 6 -29.96 11.19 -81.15
CA GLY A 6 -28.66 11.85 -81.26
C GLY A 6 -27.98 12.11 -79.92
N ALA A 7 -27.01 11.26 -79.58
CA ALA A 7 -26.24 11.23 -78.34
C ALA A 7 -25.25 12.40 -78.21
N ASP A 8 -24.97 12.85 -76.98
CA ASP A 8 -23.59 13.12 -76.58
C ASP A 8 -23.40 13.13 -75.05
N THR A 9 -22.16 12.82 -74.67
CA THR A 9 -21.64 12.57 -73.31
C THR A 9 -21.37 13.87 -72.53
N GLY A 10 -21.53 13.84 -71.19
CA GLY A 10 -21.17 14.99 -70.35
C GLY A 10 -21.38 14.81 -68.84
N ASN A 11 -20.25 14.65 -68.13
CA ASN A 11 -20.01 14.71 -66.68
C ASN A 11 -21.07 15.35 -65.77
N GLY A 12 -21.43 14.62 -64.71
CA GLY A 12 -22.14 15.13 -63.53
C GLY A 12 -21.71 14.41 -62.25
N SER A 13 -20.62 14.91 -61.66
CA SER A 13 -20.35 15.00 -60.21
C SER A 13 -20.78 13.83 -59.32
N ALA A 14 -19.82 12.99 -58.95
CA ALA A 14 -19.92 12.10 -57.80
C ALA A 14 -20.08 12.93 -56.50
N GLU A 15 -21.28 13.02 -55.96
CA GLU A 15 -21.48 13.40 -54.56
C GLU A 15 -20.95 12.27 -53.67
N GLN A 16 -19.71 12.43 -53.21
CA GLN A 16 -19.17 11.70 -52.07
C GLN A 16 -20.03 12.02 -50.84
N PRO A 17 -20.57 11.03 -50.12
CA PRO A 17 -21.13 11.26 -48.80
C PRO A 17 -19.98 11.72 -47.89
N GLN A 18 -20.04 12.98 -47.47
CA GLN A 18 -19.07 13.59 -46.57
C GLN A 18 -18.87 12.73 -45.34
N ALA A 19 -17.63 12.24 -45.24
CA ALA A 19 -16.83 11.95 -44.06
C ALA A 19 -17.58 11.83 -42.73
N GLY A 20 -17.54 10.61 -42.19
CA GLY A 20 -17.94 10.23 -40.84
C GLY A 20 -17.56 11.27 -39.78
N GLY A 21 -18.51 12.16 -39.48
CA GLY A 21 -18.52 12.93 -38.25
C GLY A 21 -18.55 11.92 -37.11
N SER A 22 -17.39 11.69 -36.50
CA SER A 22 -17.18 10.74 -35.40
C SER A 22 -18.38 10.76 -34.46
N ARG A 23 -18.99 9.60 -34.22
CA ARG A 23 -20.14 9.42 -33.31
C ARG A 23 -19.95 10.20 -31.98
N PHE A 24 -18.69 10.38 -31.58
CA PHE A 24 -18.25 11.22 -30.47
C PHE A 24 -18.72 12.69 -30.55
N ARG A 25 -18.57 13.36 -31.70
CA ARG A 25 -19.05 14.75 -31.90
C ARG A 25 -20.58 14.85 -31.85
N SER A 26 -21.30 13.86 -32.38
CA SER A 26 -22.77 13.81 -32.29
C SER A 26 -23.28 13.57 -30.87
N LEU A 27 -22.57 12.75 -30.09
CA LEU A 27 -22.87 12.48 -28.68
C LEU A 27 -22.60 13.72 -27.82
N LEU A 28 -21.48 14.41 -28.06
CA LEU A 28 -21.15 15.70 -27.43
C LEU A 28 -22.20 16.77 -27.75
N GLY A 29 -22.67 16.86 -29.01
CA GLY A 29 -23.71 17.81 -29.42
C GLY A 29 -25.09 17.52 -28.81
N ARG A 30 -25.47 16.25 -28.61
CA ARG A 30 -26.70 15.86 -27.91
C ARG A 30 -26.61 16.07 -26.40
N ALA A 31 -25.47 15.76 -25.80
CA ALA A 31 -25.19 16.03 -24.39
C ALA A 31 -25.26 17.54 -24.08
N ALA A 32 -24.71 18.39 -24.96
CA ALA A 32 -24.79 19.84 -24.81
C ALA A 32 -26.22 20.42 -24.86
N ARG A 33 -27.17 19.74 -25.52
CA ARG A 33 -28.59 20.17 -25.60
C ARG A 33 -29.45 19.66 -24.44
N ASP A 34 -29.10 18.54 -23.83
CA ASP A 34 -29.84 17.98 -22.68
C ASP A 34 -29.30 18.55 -21.36
N ARG A 35 -29.86 19.68 -20.90
CA ARG A 35 -29.51 20.27 -19.59
C ARG A 35 -29.67 19.29 -18.41
N GLY A 36 -30.42 18.19 -18.60
CA GLY A 36 -30.58 17.13 -17.61
C GLY A 36 -29.28 16.39 -17.26
N ILE A 37 -28.27 16.35 -18.14
CA ILE A 37 -26.99 15.67 -17.87
C ILE A 37 -26.24 16.27 -16.67
N TRP A 38 -26.51 17.53 -16.35
CA TRP A 38 -25.87 18.23 -15.23
C TRP A 38 -26.60 17.98 -13.89
N ARG A 39 -27.87 17.56 -13.94
CA ARG A 39 -28.72 17.35 -12.75
C ARG A 39 -28.86 15.88 -12.34
N ARG A 40 -28.77 14.94 -13.29
CA ARG A 40 -29.08 13.50 -13.10
C ARG A 40 -28.19 12.74 -12.09
N GLY A 41 -27.04 13.29 -11.73
CA GLY A 41 -26.07 12.63 -10.84
C GLY A 41 -25.59 13.48 -9.67
N ILE A 42 -26.37 14.45 -9.20
CA ILE A 42 -26.00 15.29 -8.04
C ILE A 42 -25.68 14.43 -6.81
N VAL A 43 -26.48 13.40 -6.51
CA VAL A 43 -26.22 12.50 -5.38
C VAL A 43 -24.88 11.78 -5.52
N LEU A 44 -24.55 11.28 -6.72
CA LEU A 44 -23.26 10.61 -6.98
C LEU A 44 -22.08 11.58 -6.87
N ALA A 45 -22.27 12.83 -7.32
CA ALA A 45 -21.28 13.88 -7.16
C ALA A 45 -21.05 14.21 -5.68
N LEU A 46 -22.12 14.32 -4.88
CA LEU A 46 -22.02 14.52 -3.43
C LEU A 46 -21.31 13.36 -2.75
N CYS A 47 -21.61 12.10 -3.11
CA CYS A 47 -20.88 10.94 -2.61
C CYS A 47 -19.38 11.03 -2.94
N SER A 48 -19.03 11.44 -4.17
CA SER A 48 -17.63 11.62 -4.60
C SER A 48 -16.92 12.68 -3.76
N VAL A 49 -17.59 13.80 -3.49
CA VAL A 49 -17.06 14.87 -2.62
C VAL A 49 -16.89 14.38 -1.19
N VAL A 50 -17.85 13.67 -0.62
CA VAL A 50 -17.75 13.13 0.75
C VAL A 50 -16.57 12.15 0.86
N LEU A 51 -16.43 11.21 -0.08
CA LEU A 51 -15.28 10.29 -0.09
C LEU A 51 -13.94 11.04 -0.19
N THR A 52 -13.89 12.09 -1.02
CA THR A 52 -12.71 12.96 -1.14
C THR A 52 -12.39 13.63 0.18
N LEU A 53 -13.39 14.22 0.84
CA LEU A 53 -13.21 14.89 2.13
C LEU A 53 -12.74 13.91 3.20
N VAL A 54 -13.33 12.72 3.28
CA VAL A 54 -12.89 11.67 4.21
C VAL A 54 -11.42 11.33 3.99
N MET A 55 -10.96 11.21 2.74
CA MET A 55 -9.54 10.99 2.45
C MET A 55 -8.69 12.21 2.77
N VAL A 56 -9.04 13.42 2.35
CA VAL A 56 -8.22 14.61 2.62
C VAL A 56 -8.09 14.88 4.12
N VAL A 57 -9.14 14.61 4.89
CA VAL A 57 -9.17 14.91 6.32
C VAL A 57 -8.94 13.69 7.23
N HIS A 58 -8.50 12.55 6.68
CA HIS A 58 -8.45 11.28 7.43
C HIS A 58 -7.65 11.39 8.74
N ALA A 59 -6.51 12.09 8.68
CA ALA A 59 -5.58 12.23 9.81
C ALA A 59 -6.09 13.18 10.90
N GLN A 60 -7.09 14.03 10.62
CA GLN A 60 -7.70 14.90 11.63
C GLN A 60 -8.93 14.26 12.29
N ILE A 61 -9.33 13.05 11.89
CA ILE A 61 -10.46 12.35 12.51
C ILE A 61 -10.06 11.88 13.91
N PRO A 62 -10.70 12.37 14.98
CA PRO A 62 -10.27 12.09 16.34
C PRO A 62 -10.65 10.66 16.78
N ASN A 63 -9.78 10.06 17.59
CA ASN A 63 -10.03 8.75 18.22
C ASN A 63 -10.90 8.80 19.49
N ARG A 64 -11.57 9.93 19.77
CA ARG A 64 -12.34 10.14 21.02
C ARG A 64 -13.48 9.14 21.23
N VAL A 65 -14.15 8.72 20.16
CA VAL A 65 -15.28 7.78 20.21
C VAL A 65 -14.88 6.51 19.49
N GLY A 66 -14.67 5.42 20.25
CA GLY A 66 -14.41 4.09 19.70
C GLY A 66 -13.19 3.97 18.77
N ASN A 67 -12.27 4.94 18.80
CA ASN A 67 -11.13 5.06 17.88
C ASN A 67 -11.52 5.14 16.39
N LEU A 68 -12.48 6.01 16.08
CA LEU A 68 -12.98 6.21 14.70
C LEU A 68 -11.89 6.59 13.69
N GLY A 69 -10.92 7.42 14.07
CA GLY A 69 -9.81 7.80 13.19
C GLY A 69 -9.02 6.58 12.72
N SER A 70 -8.55 5.76 13.65
CA SER A 70 -7.81 4.53 13.34
C SER A 70 -8.64 3.52 12.54
N LEU A 71 -9.95 3.46 12.79
CA LEU A 71 -10.87 2.65 11.96
C LEU A 71 -10.91 3.16 10.52
N VAL A 72 -11.09 4.48 10.33
CA VAL A 72 -11.11 5.09 8.99
C VAL A 72 -9.80 4.84 8.26
N GLU A 73 -8.64 5.04 8.91
CA GLU A 73 -7.33 4.79 8.29
C GLU A 73 -7.12 3.34 7.89
N THR A 74 -7.58 2.39 8.71
CA THR A 74 -7.54 0.96 8.39
C THR A 74 -8.34 0.63 7.13
N PHE A 75 -9.47 1.31 6.92
CA PHE A 75 -10.33 1.09 5.76
C PHE A 75 -10.08 2.06 4.60
N LEU A 76 -9.17 3.02 4.74
CA LEU A 76 -8.93 4.07 3.76
C LEU A 76 -8.55 3.56 2.36
N PRO A 77 -7.68 2.52 2.22
CA PRO A 77 -7.38 1.94 0.90
C PRO A 77 -8.62 1.40 0.18
N TRP A 78 -9.61 0.92 0.93
CA TRP A 78 -10.83 0.29 0.38
C TRP A 78 -11.79 1.30 -0.26
N ILE A 79 -11.58 2.62 -0.08
CA ILE A 79 -12.33 3.65 -0.81
C ILE A 79 -12.19 3.47 -2.32
N ALA A 80 -11.11 2.85 -2.80
CA ALA A 80 -10.93 2.46 -4.18
C ALA A 80 -12.11 1.70 -4.77
N LEU A 81 -12.80 0.85 -4.00
CA LEU A 81 -13.92 0.05 -4.51
C LEU A 81 -15.14 0.89 -4.88
N PHE A 82 -15.31 2.06 -4.25
CA PHE A 82 -16.41 2.97 -4.59
C PHE A 82 -16.15 3.74 -5.88
N ILE A 83 -14.90 3.91 -6.30
CA ILE A 83 -14.56 4.63 -7.55
C ILE A 83 -15.17 3.94 -8.80
N PRO A 84 -14.93 2.64 -9.08
CA PRO A 84 -15.53 1.97 -10.23
C PRO A 84 -17.05 1.85 -10.08
N LEU A 85 -17.57 1.68 -8.86
CA LEU A 85 -19.01 1.68 -8.63
C LEU A 85 -19.65 3.02 -9.03
N LEU A 86 -19.10 4.14 -8.57
CA LEU A 86 -19.56 5.48 -8.91
C LEU A 86 -19.39 5.79 -10.40
N LEU A 87 -18.32 5.29 -11.03
CA LEU A 87 -18.12 5.38 -12.48
C LEU A 87 -19.27 4.73 -13.24
N ILE A 88 -19.57 3.47 -12.93
CA ILE A 88 -20.64 2.71 -13.57
C ILE A 88 -21.98 3.44 -13.38
N LEU A 89 -22.29 3.87 -12.15
CA LEU A 89 -23.53 4.59 -11.86
C LEU A 89 -23.60 5.94 -12.59
N ALA A 90 -22.49 6.68 -12.69
CA ALA A 90 -22.43 7.95 -13.40
C ALA A 90 -22.67 7.78 -14.92
N LEU A 91 -22.11 6.72 -15.51
CA LEU A 91 -22.32 6.34 -16.91
C LEU A 91 -23.77 5.91 -17.17
N LEU A 92 -24.33 5.04 -16.33
CA LEU A 92 -25.74 4.61 -16.41
C LEU A 92 -26.70 5.80 -16.30
N ARG A 93 -26.38 6.78 -15.44
CA ARG A 93 -27.16 8.02 -15.29
C ARG A 93 -26.89 9.05 -16.40
N ARG A 94 -25.90 8.81 -17.27
CA ARG A 94 -25.45 9.75 -18.31
C ARG A 94 -25.18 11.15 -17.75
N SER A 95 -24.48 11.21 -16.61
CA SER A 95 -24.30 12.44 -15.83
C SER A 95 -22.89 13.01 -15.97
N ALA A 96 -22.76 14.19 -16.59
CA ALA A 96 -21.47 14.88 -16.71
C ALA A 96 -20.95 15.34 -15.33
N THR A 97 -21.83 15.88 -14.48
CA THR A 97 -21.47 16.32 -13.13
C THR A 97 -20.90 15.19 -12.28
N ALA A 98 -21.48 13.99 -12.36
CA ALA A 98 -21.00 12.85 -11.58
C ALA A 98 -19.65 12.35 -12.08
N LEU A 99 -19.45 12.30 -13.40
CA LEU A 99 -18.16 11.92 -14.00
C LEU A 99 -17.04 12.90 -13.65
N ILE A 100 -17.32 14.21 -13.68
CA ILE A 100 -16.34 15.23 -13.31
C ILE A 100 -16.02 15.15 -11.81
N ALA A 101 -17.04 15.04 -10.96
CA ALA A 101 -16.84 14.95 -9.51
C ALA A 101 -16.07 13.69 -9.09
N LEU A 102 -16.22 12.58 -9.83
CA LEU A 102 -15.49 11.33 -9.58
C LEU A 102 -13.97 11.46 -9.73
N LEU A 103 -13.49 12.46 -10.49
CA LEU A 103 -12.06 12.73 -10.59
C LEU A 103 -11.44 13.07 -9.22
N LEU A 104 -12.20 13.70 -8.33
CA LEU A 104 -11.71 14.12 -7.01
C LEU A 104 -11.26 12.92 -6.16
N PRO A 105 -12.11 11.93 -5.84
CA PRO A 105 -11.67 10.80 -5.04
C PRO A 105 -10.66 9.94 -5.81
N ALA A 106 -10.74 9.86 -7.14
CA ALA A 106 -9.78 9.09 -7.92
C ALA A 106 -8.35 9.65 -7.85
N VAL A 107 -8.19 10.97 -8.03
CA VAL A 107 -6.89 11.63 -7.96
C VAL A 107 -6.33 11.58 -6.53
N VAL A 108 -7.16 11.87 -5.51
CA VAL A 108 -6.71 11.82 -4.11
C VAL A 108 -6.30 10.40 -3.73
N TRP A 109 -7.09 9.39 -4.10
CA TRP A 109 -6.74 8.01 -3.81
C TRP A 109 -5.44 7.58 -4.50
N LEU A 110 -5.25 7.94 -5.78
CA LEU A 110 -4.01 7.66 -6.50
C LEU A 110 -2.80 8.41 -5.92
N ASN A 111 -2.99 9.62 -5.39
CA ASN A 111 -1.93 10.37 -4.73
C ASN A 111 -1.47 9.68 -3.44
N ILE A 112 -2.40 9.16 -2.65
CA ILE A 112 -2.09 8.49 -1.37
C ILE A 112 -1.55 7.07 -1.60
N PHE A 113 -2.16 6.30 -2.51
CA PHE A 113 -1.95 4.85 -2.62
C PHE A 113 -1.34 4.40 -3.95
N GLY A 114 -1.21 5.27 -4.96
CA GLY A 114 -0.75 4.89 -6.30
C GLY A 114 0.65 4.25 -6.29
N GLY A 115 1.56 4.74 -5.44
CA GLY A 115 2.89 4.17 -5.25
C GLY A 115 2.91 2.77 -4.63
N LEU A 116 1.78 2.24 -4.15
CA LEU A 116 1.67 0.88 -3.63
C LEU A 116 1.33 -0.15 -4.71
N ILE A 117 0.80 0.28 -5.86
CA ILE A 117 0.26 -0.61 -6.90
C ILE A 117 1.34 -1.08 -7.86
N THR A 118 2.39 -0.27 -8.03
CA THR A 118 3.51 -0.61 -8.91
C THR A 118 4.47 -1.56 -8.21
N ASP A 119 5.02 -2.48 -8.99
CA ASP A 119 6.15 -3.28 -8.55
C ASP A 119 7.29 -2.35 -8.11
N LYS A 120 7.88 -2.68 -6.96
CA LYS A 120 9.04 -1.96 -6.40
C LYS A 120 10.34 -2.71 -6.68
N SER A 121 10.28 -3.78 -7.46
CA SER A 121 11.48 -4.47 -7.92
C SER A 121 12.37 -3.53 -8.72
N GLY A 122 13.66 -3.57 -8.40
CA GLY A 122 14.72 -2.95 -9.17
C GLY A 122 15.62 -4.03 -9.76
N THR A 123 16.41 -3.68 -10.77
CA THR A 123 17.52 -4.52 -11.19
C THR A 123 18.72 -4.26 -10.27
N GLY A 124 19.38 -5.34 -9.86
CA GLY A 124 20.45 -5.28 -8.87
C GLY A 124 19.95 -5.46 -7.44
N GLY A 125 20.85 -5.94 -6.58
CA GLY A 125 20.55 -6.31 -5.22
C GLY A 125 21.79 -6.92 -4.60
N ASP A 126 22.40 -6.16 -3.69
CA ASP A 126 23.68 -6.48 -3.07
C ASP A 126 23.53 -7.19 -1.71
N LEU A 127 22.29 -7.21 -1.20
CA LEU A 127 21.90 -7.80 0.07
C LEU A 127 20.47 -8.33 -0.04
N THR A 128 20.26 -9.58 0.36
CA THR A 128 18.91 -10.15 0.54
C THR A 128 18.58 -10.19 2.03
N VAL A 129 17.41 -9.67 2.41
CA VAL A 129 16.94 -9.69 3.79
C VAL A 129 15.59 -10.40 3.88
N ALA A 130 15.36 -11.12 4.98
CA ALA A 130 14.07 -11.73 5.27
C ALA A 130 13.63 -11.39 6.70
N THR A 131 12.34 -11.18 6.89
CA THR A 131 11.72 -10.96 8.20
C THR A 131 10.61 -11.98 8.40
N HIS A 132 10.53 -12.59 9.58
CA HIS A 132 9.55 -13.63 9.84
C HIS A 132 9.12 -13.68 11.31
N ASN A 133 7.82 -13.51 11.55
CA ASN A 133 7.22 -13.79 12.84
C ASN A 133 7.07 -15.32 12.98
N VAL A 134 7.84 -15.92 13.91
CA VAL A 134 7.91 -17.37 14.06
C VAL A 134 6.74 -17.97 14.83
N ASN A 135 5.77 -17.16 15.29
CA ASN A 135 4.68 -17.52 16.19
C ASN A 135 5.19 -18.08 17.53
N ALA A 136 4.90 -17.40 18.64
CA ALA A 136 5.33 -17.86 19.97
C ALA A 136 4.80 -19.26 20.34
N GLY A 137 3.66 -19.67 19.77
CA GLY A 137 3.03 -20.99 19.95
C GLY A 137 3.38 -22.01 18.86
N ASN A 138 4.47 -21.82 18.13
CA ASN A 138 4.86 -22.68 17.02
C ASN A 138 5.14 -24.13 17.48
N PRO A 139 4.44 -25.14 16.92
CA PRO A 139 4.65 -26.54 17.29
C PRO A 139 5.95 -27.14 16.75
N ASP A 140 6.58 -26.53 15.73
CA ASP A 140 7.83 -27.00 15.14
C ASP A 140 8.84 -25.86 14.88
N PRO A 141 9.52 -25.38 15.94
CA PRO A 141 10.55 -24.35 15.82
C PRO A 141 11.74 -24.76 14.94
N ALA A 142 12.12 -26.05 14.97
CA ALA A 142 13.26 -26.54 14.22
C ALA A 142 12.97 -26.59 12.71
N GLY A 143 11.81 -27.12 12.31
CA GLY A 143 11.39 -27.09 10.91
C GLY A 143 11.19 -25.67 10.38
N THR A 144 10.66 -24.77 11.20
CA THR A 144 10.54 -23.35 10.85
C THR A 144 11.92 -22.72 10.62
N ALA A 145 12.87 -22.95 11.52
CA ALA A 145 14.24 -22.47 11.37
C ALA A 145 14.92 -23.02 10.11
N GLN A 146 14.67 -24.29 9.74
CA GLN A 146 15.18 -24.87 8.50
C GLN A 146 14.60 -24.20 7.24
N GLN A 147 13.29 -23.90 7.23
CA GLN A 147 12.68 -23.16 6.12
C GLN A 147 13.26 -21.75 5.98
N VAL A 148 13.44 -21.05 7.12
CA VAL A 148 14.09 -19.75 7.16
C VAL A 148 15.54 -19.83 6.64
N ALA A 149 16.29 -20.86 7.01
CA ALA A 149 17.64 -21.11 6.48
C ALA A 149 17.63 -21.35 4.95
N GLY A 150 16.59 -22.00 4.44
CA GLY A 150 16.40 -22.27 3.01
C GLY A 150 16.02 -21.04 2.16
N SER A 151 15.69 -19.90 2.77
CA SER A 151 15.29 -18.68 2.05
C SER A 151 16.40 -18.08 1.17
N GLY A 152 17.67 -18.40 1.44
CA GLY A 152 18.82 -17.83 0.76
C GLY A 152 19.21 -16.42 1.22
N ALA A 153 18.41 -15.78 2.09
CA ALA A 153 18.66 -14.44 2.62
C ALA A 153 20.06 -14.31 3.25
N ASP A 154 20.63 -13.10 3.23
CA ASP A 154 21.90 -12.77 3.87
C ASP A 154 21.74 -12.39 5.33
N VAL A 155 20.61 -11.74 5.63
CA VAL A 155 20.21 -11.32 6.98
C VAL A 155 18.76 -11.72 7.22
N VAL A 156 18.49 -12.30 8.39
CA VAL A 156 17.18 -12.77 8.81
C VAL A 156 16.81 -12.10 10.12
N ALA A 157 15.65 -11.46 10.16
CA ALA A 157 15.02 -10.95 11.36
C ALA A 157 13.88 -11.88 11.78
N LEU A 158 13.85 -12.28 13.06
CA LEU A 158 12.78 -13.11 13.61
C LEU A 158 12.03 -12.36 14.72
N GLN A 159 10.70 -12.48 14.71
CA GLN A 159 9.82 -11.94 15.75
C GLN A 159 9.03 -13.05 16.46
N GLU A 160 8.56 -12.76 17.67
CA GLU A 160 7.90 -13.74 18.56
C GLU A 160 8.75 -14.95 18.93
N LEU A 161 10.07 -14.76 19.05
CA LEU A 161 10.94 -15.81 19.57
C LEU A 161 10.56 -16.14 21.02
N PRO A 162 10.10 -17.38 21.31
CA PRO A 162 9.83 -17.77 22.68
C PRO A 162 11.15 -17.98 23.41
N GLY A 163 11.28 -17.45 24.63
CA GLY A 163 12.53 -17.54 25.41
C GLY A 163 13.02 -18.98 25.58
N GLY A 164 12.10 -19.94 25.75
CA GLY A 164 12.44 -21.37 25.86
C GLY A 164 12.91 -22.04 24.57
N GLN A 165 12.81 -21.38 23.42
CA GLN A 165 13.15 -21.95 22.10
C GLN A 165 14.29 -21.23 21.38
N VAL A 166 14.87 -20.18 21.97
CA VAL A 166 15.99 -19.43 21.37
C VAL A 166 17.12 -20.37 20.94
N SER A 167 17.55 -21.27 21.83
CA SER A 167 18.65 -22.21 21.54
C SER A 167 18.37 -23.16 20.37
N THR A 168 17.10 -23.45 20.09
CA THR A 168 16.69 -24.26 18.93
C THR A 168 16.95 -23.49 17.64
N TYR A 169 16.50 -22.23 17.57
CA TYR A 169 16.76 -21.36 16.42
C TYR A 169 18.25 -21.10 16.22
N GLU A 170 19.01 -20.84 17.29
CA GLU A 170 20.46 -20.63 17.21
C GLU A 170 21.17 -21.84 16.58
N LYS A 171 20.89 -23.05 17.07
CA LYS A 171 21.50 -24.28 16.54
C LYS A 171 21.10 -24.54 15.08
N SER A 172 19.83 -24.39 14.75
CA SER A 172 19.32 -24.66 13.41
C SER A 172 19.82 -23.65 12.37
N LEU A 173 20.09 -22.40 12.77
CA LEU A 173 20.54 -21.34 11.87
C LEU A 173 22.07 -21.19 11.82
N ALA A 174 22.82 -21.70 12.80
CA ALA A 174 24.25 -21.48 12.96
C ALA A 174 25.10 -21.80 11.72
N ALA A 175 24.78 -22.87 10.99
CA ALA A 175 25.53 -23.27 9.81
C ALA A 175 25.46 -22.23 8.67
N ARG A 176 24.33 -21.50 8.58
CA ARG A 176 24.12 -20.49 7.52
C ARG A 176 24.38 -19.07 8.01
N TYR A 177 24.07 -18.81 9.27
CA TYR A 177 24.12 -17.49 9.90
C TYR A 177 24.93 -17.57 11.20
N PRO A 178 26.26 -17.53 11.12
CA PRO A 178 27.13 -17.69 12.30
C PRO A 178 27.12 -16.47 13.23
N TYR A 179 26.57 -15.33 12.79
CA TYR A 179 26.48 -14.12 13.60
C TYR A 179 25.02 -13.82 13.94
N HIS A 180 24.70 -13.76 15.23
CA HIS A 180 23.35 -13.49 15.66
C HIS A 180 23.28 -12.72 16.98
N SER A 181 22.11 -12.13 17.24
CA SER A 181 21.78 -11.57 18.55
C SER A 181 20.28 -11.59 18.76
N VAL A 182 19.86 -11.90 19.99
CA VAL A 182 18.46 -11.92 20.40
C VAL A 182 18.27 -10.91 21.52
N GLN A 183 17.21 -10.10 21.42
CA GLN A 183 16.86 -9.05 22.37
C GLN A 183 15.37 -9.18 22.69
N GLY A 184 15.06 -9.68 23.89
CA GLY A 184 13.67 -9.98 24.27
C GLY A 184 13.05 -11.01 23.32
N THR A 185 12.00 -10.61 22.59
CA THR A 185 11.27 -11.51 21.66
C THR A 185 11.61 -11.31 20.19
N VAL A 186 12.68 -10.56 19.88
CA VAL A 186 13.16 -10.34 18.52
C VAL A 186 14.62 -10.76 18.39
N GLY A 187 15.03 -11.17 17.20
CA GLY A 187 16.41 -11.52 16.94
C GLY A 187 16.83 -11.27 15.51
N LEU A 188 18.14 -11.15 15.32
CA LEU A 188 18.79 -10.93 14.05
C LEU A 188 19.85 -12.00 13.83
N TRP A 189 19.82 -12.65 12.67
CA TRP A 189 20.80 -13.63 12.19
C TRP A 189 21.41 -13.12 10.89
N SER A 190 22.72 -13.28 10.72
CA SER A 190 23.46 -12.70 9.61
C SER A 190 24.60 -13.61 9.17
N LYS A 191 24.87 -13.63 7.86
CA LYS A 191 26.10 -14.19 7.28
C LYS A 191 27.32 -13.33 7.61
N TYR A 192 27.11 -12.06 7.90
CA TYR A 192 28.15 -11.06 8.14
C TYR A 192 28.22 -10.64 9.61
N PRO A 193 29.40 -10.20 10.10
CA PRO A 193 29.58 -9.81 11.50
C PRO A 193 28.58 -8.75 11.96
N LEU A 194 28.08 -8.94 13.19
CA LEU A 194 27.23 -7.98 13.90
C LEU A 194 28.05 -7.16 14.89
N SER A 195 27.67 -5.89 15.09
CA SER A 195 28.26 -5.01 16.10
C SER A 195 27.26 -3.99 16.61
N ASN A 196 27.58 -3.34 17.74
CA ASN A 196 26.75 -2.27 18.32
C ASN A 196 25.28 -2.66 18.52
N THR A 197 25.06 -3.94 18.88
CA THR A 197 23.72 -4.48 19.10
C THR A 197 23.15 -3.99 20.43
N ARG A 198 21.94 -3.45 20.39
CA ARG A 198 21.23 -2.95 21.59
C ARG A 198 19.72 -3.05 21.42
N PRO A 199 18.96 -3.18 22.53
CA PRO A 199 17.51 -3.03 22.48
C PRO A 199 17.13 -1.60 22.07
N VAL A 200 15.97 -1.46 21.43
CA VAL A 200 15.33 -0.18 21.12
C VAL A 200 14.03 -0.09 21.91
N ASP A 201 13.88 0.96 22.71
CA ASP A 201 12.68 1.17 23.53
C ASP A 201 11.55 1.79 22.70
N ILE A 202 10.65 0.92 22.22
CA ILE A 202 9.41 1.30 21.53
C ILE A 202 8.23 1.53 22.50
N LYS A 203 8.51 1.89 23.76
CA LYS A 203 7.50 2.27 24.78
C LYS A 203 6.46 1.19 25.09
N MET A 204 6.86 -0.07 24.99
CA MET A 204 6.01 -1.21 25.33
C MET A 204 6.18 -1.67 26.78
N GLY A 205 7.26 -1.30 27.46
CA GLY A 205 7.60 -1.78 28.80
C GLY A 205 8.37 -3.11 28.82
N TRP A 206 8.64 -3.70 27.64
CA TRP A 206 9.55 -4.83 27.47
C TRP A 206 10.19 -4.81 26.07
N THR A 207 11.30 -5.54 25.89
CA THR A 207 12.08 -5.51 24.65
C THR A 207 11.39 -6.27 23.51
N ARG A 208 10.98 -5.52 22.49
CA ARG A 208 10.43 -6.04 21.21
C ARG A 208 11.00 -5.35 19.98
N ALA A 209 12.02 -4.54 20.17
CA ALA A 209 12.78 -3.97 19.09
C ALA A 209 14.26 -3.97 19.44
N MET A 210 15.10 -4.03 18.43
CA MET A 210 16.55 -3.97 18.56
C MET A 210 17.17 -3.28 17.34
N ARG A 211 18.40 -2.82 17.53
CA ARG A 211 19.25 -2.27 16.50
C ARG A 211 20.58 -3.00 16.51
N SER A 212 21.10 -3.36 15.34
CA SER A 212 22.45 -3.89 15.16
C SER A 212 23.10 -3.33 13.89
N THR A 213 24.43 -3.24 13.85
CA THR A 213 25.18 -2.94 12.63
C THR A 213 25.63 -4.24 11.98
N VAL A 214 25.22 -4.47 10.73
CA VAL A 214 25.71 -5.56 9.87
C VAL A 214 26.85 -5.06 9.00
N LYS A 215 28.00 -5.73 9.06
CA LYS A 215 29.17 -5.42 8.21
C LYS A 215 29.06 -6.13 6.85
N ALA A 216 28.13 -5.69 6.01
CA ALA A 216 27.90 -6.27 4.68
C ALA A 216 29.08 -5.98 3.72
N PRO A 217 29.22 -6.72 2.60
CA PRO A 217 30.32 -6.54 1.65
C PRO A 217 30.43 -5.12 1.07
N GLN A 218 29.29 -4.45 0.92
CA GLN A 218 29.18 -3.09 0.38
C GLN A 218 29.31 -2.03 1.48
N GLY A 219 29.62 -2.45 2.72
CA GLY A 219 29.86 -1.62 3.89
C GLY A 219 28.80 -1.80 4.98
N GLU A 220 28.85 -0.92 5.99
CA GLU A 220 27.97 -1.04 7.16
C GLU A 220 26.52 -0.65 6.85
N ILE A 221 25.60 -1.39 7.47
CA ILE A 221 24.15 -1.19 7.41
C ILE A 221 23.60 -1.30 8.83
N ALA A 222 22.83 -0.32 9.27
CA ALA A 222 22.06 -0.42 10.51
C ALA A 222 20.77 -1.20 10.23
N VAL A 223 20.56 -2.28 10.97
CA VAL A 223 19.35 -3.10 10.89
C VAL A 223 18.57 -2.93 12.18
N TYR A 224 17.34 -2.45 12.03
CA TYR A 224 16.35 -2.40 13.07
C TYR A 224 15.43 -3.60 12.89
N VAL A 225 15.19 -4.34 13.97
CA VAL A 225 14.17 -5.39 14.00
C VAL A 225 13.11 -4.94 14.98
N ALA A 226 11.84 -4.86 14.56
CA ALA A 226 10.76 -4.41 15.42
C ALA A 226 9.51 -5.28 15.31
N HIS A 227 8.95 -5.65 16.46
CA HIS A 227 7.63 -6.26 16.53
C HIS A 227 6.65 -5.35 17.28
N LEU A 228 6.00 -4.47 16.51
CA LEU A 228 5.02 -3.51 17.03
C LEU A 228 3.80 -4.18 17.69
N PRO A 229 3.10 -3.47 18.61
CA PRO A 229 1.86 -3.95 19.21
C PRO A 229 0.80 -4.32 18.15
N SER A 230 0.10 -5.43 18.37
CA SER A 230 -1.03 -5.82 17.53
C SER A 230 -2.22 -4.88 17.73
N VAL A 231 -2.93 -4.58 16.65
CA VAL A 231 -4.20 -3.85 16.69
C VAL A 231 -5.32 -4.80 17.11
N ARG A 232 -6.26 -4.33 17.93
CA ARG A 232 -7.38 -5.13 18.45
C ARG A 232 -8.68 -4.35 18.40
N VAL A 233 -9.79 -5.07 18.23
CA VAL A 233 -11.13 -4.56 18.48
C VAL A 233 -11.59 -5.04 19.84
N LYS A 234 -11.95 -4.12 20.73
CA LYS A 234 -12.45 -4.43 22.08
C LYS A 234 -13.85 -3.84 22.26
N LEU A 235 -14.77 -4.60 22.84
CA LEU A 235 -16.16 -4.15 23.04
C LEU A 235 -16.28 -2.81 23.79
N HIS A 236 -15.42 -2.56 24.77
CA HIS A 236 -15.45 -1.35 25.60
C HIS A 236 -14.55 -0.21 25.09
N ALA A 237 -13.65 -0.48 24.13
CA ALA A 237 -12.64 0.49 23.68
C ALA A 237 -12.60 0.69 22.15
N GLY A 238 -13.43 -0.01 21.38
CA GLY A 238 -13.42 0.07 19.92
C GLY A 238 -12.11 -0.44 19.30
N PHE A 239 -11.64 0.23 18.25
CA PHE A 239 -10.47 -0.16 17.46
C PHE A 239 -9.17 0.41 18.04
N THR A 240 -8.47 -0.33 18.90
CA THR A 240 -7.31 0.22 19.62
C THR A 240 -6.01 0.13 18.81
N ALA A 241 -5.52 1.26 18.30
CA ALA A 241 -4.22 1.38 17.61
C ALA A 241 -3.20 2.29 18.32
N ASN A 242 -3.62 3.15 19.26
CA ASN A 242 -2.76 4.17 19.89
C ASN A 242 -1.42 3.64 20.44
N GLN A 243 -1.39 2.43 21.02
CA GLN A 243 -0.13 1.85 21.51
C GLN A 243 0.84 1.56 20.36
N ARG A 244 0.32 1.08 19.23
CA ARG A 244 1.10 0.84 18.01
C ARG A 244 1.60 2.15 17.43
N ASP A 245 0.79 3.20 17.42
CA ASP A 245 1.16 4.52 16.92
C ASP A 245 2.31 5.09 17.76
N ASN A 246 2.17 5.11 19.09
CA ASN A 246 3.25 5.54 19.99
C ASN A 246 4.54 4.71 19.83
N SER A 247 4.41 3.40 19.58
CA SER A 247 5.56 2.51 19.35
C SER A 247 6.23 2.80 18.00
N ALA A 248 5.44 3.14 16.99
CA ALA A 248 5.92 3.50 15.66
C ALA A 248 6.63 4.87 15.67
N ASP A 249 6.10 5.85 16.41
CA ASP A 249 6.74 7.15 16.59
C ASP A 249 8.09 7.00 17.30
N ALA A 250 8.14 6.26 18.42
CA ALA A 250 9.38 6.01 19.15
C ALA A 250 10.43 5.26 18.30
N LEU A 251 9.98 4.33 17.44
CA LEU A 251 10.86 3.65 16.49
C LEU A 251 11.35 4.60 15.40
N GLY A 252 10.47 5.48 14.90
CA GLY A 252 10.79 6.51 13.91
C GLY A 252 11.83 7.50 14.41
N GLU A 253 11.70 7.97 15.65
CA GLU A 253 12.71 8.80 16.34
C GLU A 253 14.05 8.06 16.41
N ALA A 254 14.05 6.80 16.86
CA ALA A 254 15.27 6.00 16.96
C ALA A 254 15.95 5.74 15.61
N ILE A 255 15.20 5.70 14.51
CA ILE A 255 15.73 5.58 13.14
C ILE A 255 16.24 6.93 12.64
N ALA A 256 15.53 8.03 12.93
CA ALA A 256 15.93 9.37 12.53
C ALA A 256 17.25 9.80 13.19
N ASP A 257 17.52 9.32 14.40
CA ASP A 257 18.77 9.56 15.13
C ASP A 257 19.94 8.63 14.71
N GLU A 258 19.72 7.68 13.79
CA GLU A 258 20.76 6.75 13.34
C GLU A 258 21.87 7.47 12.57
N GLN A 259 23.12 7.09 12.87
CA GLN A 259 24.31 7.72 12.29
C GLN A 259 24.87 6.93 11.11
N VAL A 260 24.50 5.64 10.99
CA VAL A 260 24.82 4.84 9.81
C VAL A 260 23.92 5.25 8.65
N GLU A 261 24.52 5.67 7.54
CA GLU A 261 23.82 6.20 6.36
C GLU A 261 22.77 5.23 5.79
N ARG A 262 23.06 3.92 5.79
CA ARG A 262 22.15 2.89 5.27
C ARG A 262 21.41 2.22 6.41
N VAL A 263 20.10 2.34 6.39
CA VAL A 263 19.20 1.76 7.39
C VAL A 263 18.20 0.82 6.74
N VAL A 264 18.00 -0.34 7.37
CA VAL A 264 16.94 -1.30 7.02
C VAL A 264 16.09 -1.54 8.26
N LEU A 265 14.78 -1.39 8.13
CA LEU A 265 13.80 -1.78 9.15
C LEU A 265 13.14 -3.10 8.75
N LEU A 266 13.19 -4.09 9.64
CA LEU A 266 12.67 -5.46 9.48
C LEU A 266 11.67 -5.85 10.56
#